data_AF-A0A7R9UX51-F1
#
_entry.id   AF-A0A7R9UX51-F1
#
_cell.length_a   1.000
_cell.length_b   1.000
_cell.length_c   1.000
_cell.angle_alpha   90.00
_cell.angle_beta   90.00
_cell.angle_gamma   90.00
#
_symmetry.space_group_name_H-M   'P 1'
#
loop_
_entity.id
_entity.type
_entity.pdbx_description
1 polymer ?
#
loop_
_entity_poly.entity_id
_entity_poly.type
_entity_poly.pdbx_seq_one_letter_code
_entity_poly.pdbx_strand_id
1 'polypeptide(L)'
;FDPSQIDEAALAAGAEAWLADSARDCTQLLFNRLWATADGQAGDKGVISLPAPALPLPREKPLPKPPAPTRWAKFAQEKGIVKKKRERMMYDELQQKWMPRYGYKRHNSDDAEWVLPAKSTDLPGSDPFEEKARLKAE
;
A
#
# COMPACT_ATOMS: atom_id res chain seq x y z
N PHE A 1 6.97 32.07 13.20
CA PHE A 1 7.58 33.14 12.40
C PHE A 1 7.34 34.42 13.17
N ASP A 2 8.42 35.12 13.54
CA ASP A 2 8.32 36.40 14.23
C ASP A 2 8.62 37.53 13.22
N PRO A 3 7.66 38.43 12.94
CA PRO A 3 7.85 39.58 12.06
C PRO A 3 8.40 40.83 12.76
N SER A 4 8.78 40.74 14.04
CA SER A 4 9.33 41.87 14.80
C SER A 4 10.62 42.44 14.15
N GLN A 5 10.87 43.74 14.35
CA GLN A 5 12.08 44.38 13.85
C GLN A 5 13.29 44.04 14.73
N ILE A 6 14.44 43.82 14.09
CA ILE A 6 15.71 43.55 14.79
C ILE A 6 16.30 44.89 15.27
N ASP A 7 16.60 45.00 16.56
CA ASP A 7 17.33 46.14 17.11
C ASP A 7 18.84 45.94 16.87
N GLU A 8 19.36 46.60 15.84
CA GLU A 8 20.76 46.52 15.43
C GLU A 8 21.74 47.01 16.50
N ALA A 9 21.33 47.97 17.34
CA ALA A 9 22.18 48.53 18.39
C ALA A 9 22.31 47.55 19.57
N ALA A 10 21.21 46.93 19.96
CA ALA A 10 21.21 45.88 20.99
C ALA A 10 21.99 44.64 20.54
N LEU A 11 21.85 44.26 19.26
CA LEU A 11 22.60 43.16 18.67
C LEU A 11 24.12 43.43 18.66
N ALA A 12 24.54 44.65 18.33
CA ALA A 12 25.95 45.03 18.32
C ALA A 12 26.57 45.11 19.73
N ALA A 13 25.78 45.49 20.73
CA ALA A 13 26.24 45.62 22.11
C ALA A 13 26.43 44.27 22.83
N GLY A 14 25.64 43.24 22.47
CA GLY A 14 25.66 41.96 23.15
C GLY A 14 24.83 40.89 22.44
N ALA A 15 25.33 40.41 21.30
CA ALA A 15 24.58 39.54 20.39
C ALA A 15 24.01 38.28 21.05
N GLU A 16 24.83 37.55 21.81
CA GLU A 16 24.42 36.26 22.42
C GLU A 16 23.27 36.43 23.43
N ALA A 17 23.35 37.44 24.30
CA ALA A 17 22.32 37.68 25.31
C ALA A 17 21.00 38.09 24.65
N TRP A 18 21.04 39.02 23.69
CA TRP A 18 19.85 39.47 22.98
C TRP A 18 19.20 38.35 22.15
N LEU A 19 20.00 37.51 21.47
CA LEU A 19 19.51 36.36 20.73
C LEU A 19 18.88 35.31 21.66
N ALA A 20 19.50 35.06 22.83
CA ALA A 20 18.97 34.12 23.81
C ALA A 20 17.62 34.58 24.38
N ASP A 21 17.50 35.86 24.73
CA ASP A 21 16.23 36.43 25.22
C ASP A 21 15.14 36.40 24.14
N SER A 22 15.47 36.80 22.91
CA SER A 22 14.53 36.76 21.79
C SER A 22 14.07 35.32 21.46
N ALA A 23 14.99 34.36 21.49
CA ALA A 23 14.66 32.94 21.28
C ALA A 23 13.81 32.38 22.43
N ARG A 24 14.08 32.78 23.68
CA ARG A 24 13.27 32.42 24.84
C ARG A 24 11.83 32.88 24.69
N ASP A 25 11.63 34.13 24.27
CA ASP A 25 10.28 34.69 24.13
C ASP A 25 9.53 34.04 22.95
N CYS A 26 10.19 33.83 21.82
CA CYS A 26 9.63 33.11 20.67
C CYS A 26 9.23 31.66 21.04
N THR A 27 10.09 30.94 21.77
CA THR A 27 9.82 29.56 22.18
C THR A 27 8.70 29.48 23.22
N GLN A 28 8.64 30.44 24.15
CA GLN A 28 7.53 30.53 25.11
C GLN A 28 6.18 30.67 24.39
N LEU A 29 6.09 31.57 23.40
CA LEU A 29 4.86 31.74 22.60
C LEU A 29 4.51 30.49 21.80
N LEU A 30 5.51 29.79 21.25
CA LEU A 30 5.33 28.54 20.53
C LEU A 30 4.77 27.43 21.43
N PHE A 31 5.31 27.28 22.64
CA PHE A 31 4.82 26.29 23.60
C PHE A 31 3.41 26.59 24.09
N ASN A 32 3.10 27.86 24.36
CA ASN A 32 1.74 28.27 24.74
C ASN A 32 0.72 27.87 23.65
N ARG A 33 1.09 28.01 22.36
CA ARG A 33 0.24 27.58 21.24
C ARG A 33 0.12 26.06 21.15
N LEU A 34 1.21 25.33 21.34
CA LEU A 34 1.21 23.86 21.32
C LEU A 34 0.33 23.28 22.42
N TRP A 35 0.41 23.82 23.64
CA TRP A 35 -0.42 23.39 24.77
C TRP A 35 -1.91 23.68 24.54
N ALA A 36 -2.24 24.87 24.01
CA ALA A 36 -3.61 25.19 23.66
C ALA A 36 -4.22 24.21 22.62
N THR A 37 -3.41 23.66 21.71
CA THR A 37 -3.85 22.59 20.79
C THR A 37 -3.92 21.21 21.45
N ALA A 38 -3.14 20.95 22.51
CA ALA A 38 -3.11 19.68 23.23
C ALA A 38 -4.41 19.43 24.02
N ASP A 39 -4.94 20.46 24.66
CA ASP A 39 -6.11 20.38 25.56
C ASP A 39 -7.39 19.88 24.86
N GLY A 40 -7.45 19.93 23.52
CA GLY A 40 -8.59 19.44 22.73
C GLY A 40 -8.44 18.03 22.15
N GLN A 41 -7.23 17.45 22.12
CA GLN A 41 -6.93 16.23 21.34
C GLN A 41 -6.03 15.20 22.05
N ALA A 42 -5.80 15.36 23.36
CA ALA A 42 -4.95 14.44 24.12
C ALA A 42 -5.49 13.00 24.05
N GLY A 43 -4.84 12.17 23.22
CA GLY A 43 -4.94 10.72 23.33
C GLY A 43 -4.25 10.22 24.60
N ASP A 44 -4.47 8.94 24.89
CA ASP A 44 -4.13 8.20 26.13
C ASP A 44 -2.65 8.29 26.62
N LYS A 45 -1.76 8.99 25.92
CA LYS A 45 -0.31 9.06 26.18
C LYS A 45 0.31 10.45 26.10
N GLY A 46 -0.49 11.52 26.18
CA GLY A 46 0.04 12.90 26.11
C GLY A 46 0.64 13.26 24.75
N VAL A 47 0.18 12.60 23.68
CA VAL A 47 0.58 12.91 22.30
C VAL A 47 -0.33 14.01 21.77
N ILE A 48 0.27 15.08 21.24
CA ILE A 48 -0.43 16.21 20.63
C ILE A 48 -0.54 15.95 19.12
N SER A 49 -1.75 16.05 18.58
CA SER A 49 -1.98 16.04 17.14
C SER A 49 -1.69 17.43 16.57
N LEU A 50 -0.71 17.53 15.67
CA LEU A 50 -0.37 18.79 15.01
C LEU A 50 -1.25 19.02 13.79
N PRO A 51 -1.58 20.29 13.48
CA PRO A 51 -2.27 20.63 12.24
C PRO A 51 -1.39 20.32 11.01
N ALA A 52 -2.01 20.25 9.84
CA ALA A 52 -1.29 20.11 8.59
C ALA A 52 -0.29 21.27 8.40
N PRO A 53 0.90 21.02 7.83
CA PRO A 53 1.92 22.04 7.64
C PRO A 53 1.43 23.13 6.67
N ALA A 54 1.53 24.39 7.09
CA ALA A 54 1.09 25.53 6.29
C ALA A 54 2.10 25.96 5.21
N LEU A 55 3.38 25.61 5.38
CA LEU A 55 4.45 25.96 4.43
C LEU A 55 4.55 24.90 3.33
N PRO A 56 4.23 25.23 2.06
CA PRO A 56 4.39 24.29 0.97
C PRO A 56 5.88 24.12 0.67
N LEU A 57 6.38 22.90 0.88
CA LEU A 57 7.75 22.54 0.54
C LEU A 57 7.80 21.79 -0.81
N PRO A 58 8.82 22.02 -1.64
CA PRO A 58 8.99 21.27 -2.88
C PRO A 58 9.21 19.79 -2.55
N ARG A 59 8.57 18.91 -3.32
CA ARG A 59 8.78 17.46 -3.19
C ARG A 59 10.17 17.10 -3.71
N GLU A 60 10.84 16.17 -3.03
CA GLU A 60 12.09 15.58 -3.52
C GLU A 60 11.87 14.82 -4.84
N LYS A 61 10.77 14.06 -4.92
CA LYS A 61 10.43 13.21 -6.05
C LYS A 61 9.12 13.64 -6.70
N PRO A 62 9.01 13.52 -8.04
CA PRO A 62 7.75 13.73 -8.73
C PRO A 62 6.69 12.78 -8.19
N LEU A 63 5.43 13.14 -8.39
CA LEU A 63 4.34 12.24 -8.08
C LEU A 63 4.49 10.94 -8.87
N PRO A 64 4.19 9.77 -8.27
CA PRO A 64 4.21 8.51 -8.97
C PRO A 64 3.28 8.61 -10.18
N LYS A 65 3.83 8.34 -11.39
CA LYS A 65 3.03 8.37 -12.61
C LYS A 65 1.95 7.29 -12.51
N PRO A 66 0.70 7.56 -12.93
CA PRO A 66 -0.31 6.53 -12.98
C PRO A 66 0.16 5.37 -13.88
N PRO A 67 -0.10 4.11 -13.50
CA PRO A 67 0.34 2.97 -14.28
C PRO A 67 -0.28 3.01 -15.67
N ALA A 68 0.55 2.81 -16.70
CA ALA A 68 0.05 2.71 -18.06
C ALA A 68 -0.87 1.48 -18.20
N PRO A 69 -2.00 1.59 -18.94
CA PRO A 69 -2.89 0.47 -19.12
C PRO A 69 -2.20 -0.65 -19.91
N THR A 70 -2.22 -1.86 -19.36
CA THR A 70 -1.72 -3.06 -20.04
C THR A 70 -2.59 -3.39 -21.26
N ARG A 71 -2.08 -4.18 -22.21
CA ARG A 71 -2.86 -4.66 -23.36
C ARG A 71 -4.17 -5.34 -22.93
N TRP A 72 -4.11 -6.16 -21.89
CA TRP A 72 -5.29 -6.78 -21.29
C TRP A 72 -6.26 -5.76 -20.69
N ALA A 73 -5.76 -4.72 -19.99
CA ALA A 73 -6.62 -3.69 -19.43
C ALA A 73 -7.38 -2.92 -20.53
N LYS A 74 -6.72 -2.62 -21.65
CA LYS A 74 -7.38 -2.01 -22.83
C LYS A 74 -8.47 -2.92 -23.40
N PHE A 75 -8.14 -4.19 -23.64
CA PHE A 75 -9.09 -5.18 -24.13
C PHE A 75 -10.29 -5.37 -23.18
N ALA A 76 -10.04 -5.46 -21.87
CA ALA A 76 -11.08 -5.61 -20.87
C ALA A 76 -12.02 -4.39 -20.83
N GLN A 77 -11.49 -3.18 -21.00
CA GLN A 77 -12.29 -1.95 -21.10
C GLN A 77 -13.14 -1.94 -22.37
N GLU A 78 -12.55 -2.24 -23.54
CA GLU A 78 -13.26 -2.31 -24.82
C GLU A 78 -14.38 -3.35 -24.83
N LYS A 79 -14.17 -4.48 -24.14
CA LYS A 79 -15.15 -5.57 -24.04
C LYS A 79 -16.09 -5.44 -22.84
N GLY A 80 -15.96 -4.41 -22.01
CA GLY A 80 -16.78 -4.23 -20.81
C GLY A 80 -16.59 -5.35 -19.75
N ILE A 81 -15.42 -6.00 -19.73
CA ILE A 81 -15.10 -7.07 -18.79
C ILE A 81 -14.78 -6.47 -17.42
N VAL A 82 -15.71 -6.61 -16.48
CA VAL A 82 -15.54 -6.13 -15.11
C VAL A 82 -14.81 -7.17 -14.25
N LYS A 83 -13.75 -6.73 -13.55
CA LYS A 83 -13.02 -7.59 -12.60
C LYS A 83 -13.92 -7.88 -11.38
N LYS A 84 -14.34 -9.13 -11.24
CA LYS A 84 -15.10 -9.61 -10.06
C LYS A 84 -14.15 -10.14 -8.98
N LYS A 85 -14.45 -9.86 -7.71
CA LYS A 85 -13.77 -10.50 -6.58
C LYS A 85 -14.04 -12.00 -6.62
N ARG A 86 -12.99 -12.80 -6.51
CA ARG A 86 -13.08 -14.27 -6.40
C ARG A 86 -12.56 -14.68 -5.04
N GLU A 87 -13.24 -15.64 -4.41
CA GLU A 87 -12.84 -16.16 -3.11
C GLU A 87 -11.63 -17.08 -3.22
N ARG A 88 -10.84 -17.11 -2.14
CA ARG A 88 -9.64 -17.95 -2.02
C ARG A 88 -10.00 -19.42 -1.87
N MET A 89 -11.08 -19.73 -1.16
CA MET A 89 -11.55 -21.09 -0.93
C MET A 89 -12.71 -21.42 -1.87
N MET A 90 -12.78 -22.67 -2.30
CA MET A 90 -13.86 -23.24 -3.10
C MET A 90 -14.28 -24.55 -2.44
N TYR A 91 -15.58 -24.76 -2.35
CA TYR A 91 -16.12 -25.98 -1.78
C TYR A 91 -16.01 -27.11 -2.81
N ASP A 92 -15.41 -28.22 -2.40
CA ASP A 92 -15.31 -29.43 -3.21
C ASP A 92 -16.46 -30.40 -2.83
N GLU A 93 -17.36 -30.66 -3.77
CA GLU A 93 -18.53 -31.52 -3.55
C GLU A 93 -18.15 -33.00 -3.33
N LEU A 94 -17.02 -33.47 -3.87
CA LEU A 94 -16.60 -34.87 -3.72
C LEU A 94 -16.00 -35.13 -2.35
N GLN A 95 -15.18 -34.20 -1.86
CA GLN A 95 -14.50 -34.34 -0.57
C GLN A 95 -15.23 -33.65 0.58
N GLN A 96 -16.34 -32.97 0.29
CA GLN A 96 -17.18 -32.21 1.23
C GLN A 96 -16.36 -31.23 2.09
N LYS A 97 -15.32 -30.62 1.51
CA LYS A 97 -14.35 -29.76 2.20
C LYS A 97 -14.08 -28.48 1.43
N TRP A 98 -13.80 -27.41 2.17
CA TRP A 98 -13.30 -26.17 1.60
C TRP A 98 -11.83 -26.30 1.25
N MET A 99 -11.51 -26.12 -0.02
CA MET A 99 -10.15 -26.20 -0.54
C MET A 99 -9.69 -24.87 -1.15
N PRO A 100 -8.40 -24.53 -1.09
CA PRO A 100 -7.89 -23.34 -1.75
C PRO A 100 -8.01 -23.47 -3.29
N ARG A 101 -8.26 -22.35 -3.97
CA ARG A 101 -8.33 -22.31 -5.44
C ARG A 101 -6.96 -22.48 -6.12
N TYR A 102 -5.89 -22.08 -5.44
CA TYR A 102 -4.51 -22.14 -5.92
C TYR A 102 -3.56 -22.46 -4.76
N GLY A 103 -2.37 -22.99 -5.06
CA GLY A 103 -1.37 -23.38 -4.06
C GLY A 103 -1.49 -24.84 -3.62
N TYR A 104 -0.98 -25.14 -2.42
CA TYR A 104 -0.92 -26.50 -1.86
C TYR A 104 -2.33 -27.05 -1.56
N LYS A 105 -2.58 -28.32 -1.92
CA LYS A 105 -3.88 -29.01 -1.77
C LYS A 105 -5.05 -28.22 -2.38
N ARG A 106 -4.82 -27.63 -3.56
CA ARG A 106 -5.84 -26.87 -4.27
C ARG A 106 -6.98 -27.76 -4.74
N HIS A 107 -8.16 -27.15 -4.86
CA HIS A 107 -9.28 -27.72 -5.59
C HIS A 107 -8.86 -28.05 -7.03
N ASN A 108 -9.19 -29.25 -7.53
CA ASN A 108 -8.71 -29.83 -8.79
C ASN A 108 -7.17 -29.95 -8.87
N SER A 109 -6.57 -30.69 -7.93
CA SER A 109 -5.17 -31.12 -8.03
C SER A 109 -5.02 -32.22 -9.08
N ASP A 110 -4.08 -32.04 -10.02
CA ASP A 110 -3.80 -33.02 -11.08
C ASP A 110 -3.33 -34.36 -10.49
N ASP A 111 -2.65 -34.33 -9.33
CA ASP A 111 -2.15 -35.52 -8.62
C ASP A 111 -3.26 -36.37 -7.97
N ALA A 112 -4.51 -35.89 -7.95
CA ALA A 112 -5.64 -36.63 -7.36
C ALA A 112 -6.37 -37.53 -8.39
N GLU A 113 -6.16 -37.30 -9.68
CA GLU A 113 -6.73 -38.14 -10.75
C GLU A 113 -5.82 -39.36 -10.96
N TRP A 114 -6.25 -40.52 -10.45
CA TRP A 114 -5.51 -41.78 -10.55
C TRP A 114 -5.81 -42.56 -11.84
N VAL A 115 -6.86 -42.20 -12.59
CA VAL A 115 -7.25 -42.81 -13.87
C VAL A 115 -7.72 -41.71 -14.83
N LEU A 116 -7.19 -41.74 -16.06
CA LEU A 116 -7.67 -40.94 -17.17
C LEU A 116 -8.30 -41.85 -18.23
N PRO A 117 -9.51 -41.52 -18.75
CA PRO A 117 -10.10 -42.27 -19.84
C PRO A 117 -9.32 -42.02 -21.13
N ALA A 118 -8.82 -43.09 -21.75
CA ALA A 118 -8.21 -43.04 -23.08
C ALA A 118 -9.28 -42.70 -24.14
N LYS A 119 -8.94 -41.83 -25.09
CA LYS A 119 -9.78 -41.52 -26.24
C LYS A 119 -9.59 -42.57 -27.33
N SER A 120 -10.60 -42.79 -28.15
CA SER A 120 -10.54 -43.74 -29.27
C SER A 120 -9.52 -43.37 -30.37
N THR A 121 -9.02 -42.14 -30.35
CA THR A 121 -8.01 -41.61 -31.30
C THR A 121 -6.58 -41.73 -30.76
N ASP A 122 -6.38 -42.16 -29.51
CA ASP A 122 -5.07 -42.20 -28.88
C ASP A 122 -4.23 -43.35 -29.47
N LEU A 123 -2.98 -43.04 -29.87
CA LEU A 123 -2.06 -44.03 -30.42
C LEU A 123 -1.61 -45.01 -29.32
N PRO A 124 -1.57 -46.33 -29.60
CA PRO A 124 -1.08 -47.31 -28.63
C PRO A 124 0.40 -47.02 -28.31
N GLY A 125 0.65 -46.55 -27.09
CA GLY A 125 1.98 -46.16 -26.58
C GLY A 125 2.13 -44.70 -26.13
N SER A 126 1.12 -43.85 -26.28
CA SER A 126 1.09 -42.49 -25.70
C SER A 126 0.53 -42.51 -24.28
N ASP A 127 1.23 -41.88 -23.33
CA ASP A 127 0.74 -41.69 -21.95
C ASP A 127 -0.17 -40.44 -21.86
N PRO A 128 -1.47 -40.59 -21.57
CA PRO A 128 -2.39 -39.46 -21.41
C PRO A 128 -2.00 -38.46 -20.32
N PHE A 129 -1.25 -38.88 -19.30
CA PHE A 129 -0.78 -37.99 -18.22
C PHE A 129 0.33 -37.05 -18.69
N GLU A 130 1.25 -37.54 -19.52
CA GLU A 130 2.34 -36.74 -20.08
C GLU A 130 1.83 -35.67 -21.05
N GLU A 131 0.89 -36.02 -21.91
CA GLU A 131 0.26 -35.06 -22.84
C GLU A 131 -0.51 -33.96 -22.09
N LYS A 132 -1.23 -34.31 -21.02
CA LYS A 132 -1.90 -33.31 -20.15
C LYS A 132 -0.89 -32.37 -19.48
N ALA A 133 0.26 -32.91 -19.04
CA ALA A 133 1.32 -32.11 -18.45
C ALA A 133 1.95 -31.15 -19.48
N ARG A 134 2.17 -31.62 -20.70
CA ARG A 134 2.72 -30.82 -21.81
C ARG A 134 1.79 -29.67 -22.19
N LEU A 135 0.50 -29.93 -22.38
CA LEU A 135 -0.52 -28.93 -22.75
C LEU A 135 -0.69 -27.83 -21.70
N LYS A 136 -0.32 -28.07 -20.44
CA LYS A 136 -0.39 -27.10 -19.35
C LYS A 136 0.87 -26.23 -19.25
N ALA A 137 2.01 -26.75 -19.70
CA ALA A 137 3.28 -26.03 -19.71
C ALA A 137 3.37 -25.04 -20.87
N GLU A 138 2.66 -25.32 -21.96
CA GLU A 138 2.46 -24.45 -23.12
C GLU A 138 1.47 -23.30 -22.83
#